data_AF-X6PC60-F1
#
_entry.id   AF-X6PC60-F1
#
_cell.length_a   1.000
_cell.length_b   1.000
_cell.length_c   1.000
_cell.angle_alpha   90.00
_cell.angle_beta   90.00
_cell.angle_gamma   90.00
#
_symmetry.space_group_name_H-M   'P 1'
#
loop_
_entity.id
_entity.type
_entity.pdbx_description
1 polymer ?
#
loop_
_entity_poly.entity_id
_entity_poly.type
_entity_poly.pdbx_seq_one_letter_code
_entity_poly.pdbx_strand_id
1 'polypeptide(L)'
;MYICEESFFFFKKKKKGDFENCKQVSNRIKRDLQERAEGFNILIQDCAITHLEFSQEFAKAVEDKQIAQQEAEQAKYLVSMAEQDKKSKIIAAEGEAKAAQLIGEAMRRNPVFAELRRIDAARQVAHVLSNSHNRIFLNSDALLINMMSDFVKTPQQKQAQ
;
A
#
# COMPACT_ATOMS: atom_id res chain seq x y z
N MET A 1 -12.24 14.21 2.15
CA MET A 1 -10.87 14.36 1.63
C MET A 1 -10.14 13.08 2.01
N TYR A 2 -10.03 12.00 1.23
CA TYR A 2 -9.89 11.82 -0.22
C TYR A 2 -10.66 10.56 -0.66
N ILE A 3 -11.81 10.70 -1.34
CA ILE A 3 -12.42 9.63 -2.19
C ILE A 3 -12.95 10.24 -3.52
N CYS A 4 -12.85 11.56 -3.76
CA CYS A 4 -13.66 12.21 -4.79
C CYS A 4 -13.05 12.37 -6.21
N GLU A 5 -11.78 12.04 -6.46
CA GLU A 5 -11.16 12.41 -7.75
C GLU A 5 -11.20 11.31 -8.84
N GLU A 6 -11.17 10.01 -8.50
CA GLU A 6 -11.15 8.97 -9.55
C GLU A 6 -12.54 8.54 -10.07
N SER A 7 -13.58 8.60 -9.24
CA SER A 7 -14.96 8.31 -9.69
C SER A 7 -15.44 9.30 -10.78
N PHE A 8 -14.82 10.49 -10.87
CA PHE A 8 -15.18 11.53 -11.84
C PHE A 8 -14.68 11.22 -13.27
N PHE A 9 -13.62 10.41 -13.42
CA PHE A 9 -12.96 10.17 -14.71
C PHE A 9 -13.76 9.23 -15.62
N PHE A 10 -14.39 8.20 -15.04
CA PHE A 10 -15.27 7.27 -15.78
C PHE A 10 -16.53 7.97 -16.32
N PHE A 11 -17.09 8.91 -15.53
CA PHE A 11 -18.21 9.74 -15.94
C PHE A 11 -17.85 10.67 -17.11
N LYS A 12 -16.63 11.26 -17.11
CA LYS A 12 -16.19 12.18 -18.16
C LYS A 12 -16.00 11.52 -19.53
N LYS A 13 -15.57 10.25 -19.60
CA LYS A 13 -15.40 9.54 -20.88
C LYS A 13 -16.73 9.10 -21.51
N LYS A 14 -17.74 8.75 -20.70
CA LYS A 14 -19.07 8.33 -21.21
C LYS A 14 -20.00 9.50 -21.58
N LYS A 15 -19.82 10.69 -20.98
CA LYS A 15 -20.60 11.89 -21.32
C LYS A 15 -20.57 12.31 -22.80
N LYS A 16 -19.55 11.93 -23.56
CA LYS A 16 -19.49 12.22 -25.01
C LYS A 16 -20.51 11.43 -25.83
N GLY A 17 -20.76 10.16 -25.48
CA GLY A 17 -21.69 9.29 -26.23
C GLY A 17 -23.16 9.60 -25.99
N ASP A 18 -23.54 9.88 -24.73
CA ASP A 18 -24.94 10.16 -24.39
C ASP A 18 -25.40 11.54 -24.90
N PHE A 19 -24.49 12.52 -24.93
CA PHE A 19 -24.80 13.87 -25.46
C PHE A 19 -25.01 13.87 -26.97
N GLU A 20 -24.37 12.94 -27.68
CA GLU A 20 -24.56 12.76 -29.12
C GLU A 20 -25.95 12.20 -29.42
N ASN A 21 -26.44 11.29 -28.58
CA ASN A 21 -27.79 10.75 -28.72
C ASN A 21 -28.87 11.78 -28.35
N CYS A 22 -28.70 12.55 -27.26
CA CYS A 22 -29.65 13.61 -26.90
C CYS A 22 -29.78 14.70 -27.98
N LYS A 23 -28.68 15.05 -28.67
CA LYS A 23 -28.74 15.98 -29.80
C LYS A 23 -29.53 15.42 -30.98
N GLN A 24 -29.35 14.13 -31.30
CA GLN A 24 -30.10 13.48 -32.38
C GLN A 24 -31.58 13.38 -32.04
N VAL A 25 -31.91 13.02 -30.79
CA VAL A 25 -33.29 12.93 -30.30
C VAL A 25 -33.96 14.30 -30.27
N SER A 26 -33.27 15.34 -29.78
CA SER A 26 -33.78 16.73 -29.77
C SER A 26 -34.04 17.24 -31.20
N ASN A 27 -33.12 17.02 -32.14
CA ASN A 27 -33.31 17.42 -33.54
C ASN A 27 -34.50 16.70 -34.22
N ARG A 28 -34.75 15.43 -33.86
CA ARG A 28 -35.90 14.69 -34.36
C ARG A 28 -37.22 15.24 -33.80
N ILE A 29 -37.28 15.45 -32.49
CA ILE A 29 -38.44 16.03 -31.81
C ILE A 29 -38.74 17.44 -32.35
N LYS A 30 -37.70 18.25 -32.59
CA LYS A 30 -37.84 19.58 -33.18
C LYS A 30 -38.51 19.54 -34.55
N ARG A 31 -38.08 18.63 -35.44
CA ARG A 31 -38.69 18.48 -36.78
C ARG A 31 -40.18 18.09 -36.69
N ASP A 32 -40.49 17.10 -35.86
CA ASP A 32 -41.86 16.62 -35.68
C ASP A 32 -42.78 17.72 -35.08
N LEU A 33 -42.26 18.55 -34.17
CA LEU A 33 -43.01 19.70 -33.64
C LEU A 33 -43.15 20.82 -34.66
N GLN A 34 -42.10 21.09 -35.47
CA GLN A 34 -42.11 22.14 -36.47
C GLN A 34 -43.12 21.86 -37.58
N GLU A 35 -43.17 20.62 -38.09
CA GLU A 35 -44.14 20.18 -39.10
C GLU A 35 -45.60 20.34 -38.62
N ARG A 36 -45.87 20.08 -37.34
CA ARG A 36 -47.21 20.27 -36.75
C ARG A 36 -47.54 21.73 -36.45
N ALA A 37 -46.52 22.54 -36.14
CA ALA A 37 -46.66 23.95 -35.78
C ALA A 37 -46.86 24.88 -37.01
N GLU A 38 -46.47 24.43 -38.21
CA GLU A 38 -46.69 25.17 -39.48
C GLU A 38 -48.18 25.46 -39.72
N GLY A 39 -49.08 24.53 -39.37
CA GLY A 39 -50.53 24.75 -39.47
C GLY A 39 -51.10 25.83 -38.56
N PHE A 40 -50.34 26.25 -37.54
CA PHE A 40 -50.76 27.25 -36.54
C PHE A 40 -49.93 28.55 -36.62
N ASN A 41 -49.04 28.69 -37.61
CA ASN A 41 -48.11 29.81 -37.75
C ASN A 41 -47.21 30.03 -36.50
N ILE A 42 -46.83 28.96 -35.81
CA ILE A 42 -45.96 29.02 -34.62
C ILE A 42 -44.52 28.65 -35.01
N LEU A 43 -43.55 29.51 -34.66
CA LEU A 43 -42.12 29.29 -34.92
C LEU A 43 -41.44 28.69 -33.69
N ILE A 44 -40.86 27.50 -33.82
CA ILE A 44 -40.15 26.79 -32.74
C ILE A 44 -38.64 26.90 -32.95
N GLN A 45 -37.92 27.53 -31.99
CA GLN A 45 -36.47 27.77 -32.11
C GLN A 45 -35.59 26.67 -31.50
N ASP A 46 -35.85 26.22 -30.28
CA ASP A 46 -35.10 25.15 -29.63
C ASP A 46 -36.01 24.33 -28.70
N CYS A 47 -35.73 23.03 -28.56
CA CYS A 47 -36.44 22.14 -27.64
C CYS A 47 -35.46 21.52 -26.64
N ALA A 48 -35.60 21.90 -25.38
CA ALA A 48 -34.87 21.31 -24.27
C ALA A 48 -35.68 20.14 -23.68
N ILE A 49 -35.02 18.99 -23.51
CA ILE A 49 -35.59 17.85 -22.80
C ILE A 49 -35.16 17.96 -21.32
N THR A 50 -36.12 18.08 -20.41
CA THR A 50 -35.87 18.40 -19.00
C THR A 50 -35.71 17.15 -18.12
N HIS A 51 -36.50 16.10 -18.35
CA HIS A 51 -36.49 14.89 -17.54
C HIS A 51 -36.54 13.63 -18.42
N LEU A 52 -35.45 12.86 -18.42
CA LEU A 52 -35.44 11.47 -18.90
C LEU A 52 -35.37 10.57 -17.66
N GLU A 53 -36.37 9.71 -17.50
CA GLU A 53 -36.32 8.61 -16.54
C GLU A 53 -35.91 7.33 -17.29
N PHE A 54 -34.89 6.65 -16.78
CA PHE A 54 -34.51 5.33 -17.27
C PHE A 54 -35.32 4.26 -16.52
N SER A 55 -35.59 3.13 -17.18
CA SER A 55 -36.19 2.00 -16.48
C SER A 55 -35.26 1.51 -15.35
N GLN A 56 -35.84 1.03 -14.25
CA GLN A 56 -35.06 0.53 -13.11
C GLN A 56 -34.12 -0.61 -13.50
N GLU A 57 -34.52 -1.45 -14.47
CA GLU A 57 -33.71 -2.55 -15.00
C GLU A 57 -32.43 -2.06 -15.69
N PHE A 58 -32.51 -0.94 -16.43
CA PHE A 58 -31.35 -0.34 -17.08
C PHE A 58 -30.41 0.28 -16.05
N ALA A 59 -30.94 0.96 -15.03
CA ALA A 59 -30.14 1.51 -13.94
C ALA A 59 -29.36 0.42 -13.21
N LYS A 60 -30.03 -0.69 -12.87
CA LYS A 60 -29.40 -1.85 -12.23
C LYS A 60 -28.30 -2.48 -13.08
N ALA A 61 -28.55 -2.69 -14.38
CA ALA A 61 -27.54 -3.25 -15.28
C ALA A 61 -26.31 -2.34 -15.45
N VAL A 62 -26.47 -1.02 -15.30
CA VAL A 62 -25.36 -0.07 -15.31
C VAL A 62 -24.58 -0.11 -14.01
N GLU A 63 -25.27 -0.22 -12.87
CA GLU A 63 -24.66 -0.37 -11.54
C GLU A 63 -23.86 -1.67 -11.44
N ASP A 64 -24.42 -2.80 -11.88
CA ASP A 64 -23.73 -4.09 -11.90
C ASP A 64 -22.44 -4.03 -12.74
N LYS A 65 -22.46 -3.31 -13.88
CA LYS A 65 -21.26 -3.08 -14.70
C LYS A 65 -20.21 -2.23 -13.98
N GLN A 66 -20.63 -1.27 -13.17
CA GLN A 66 -19.70 -0.44 -12.39
C GLN A 66 -19.05 -1.27 -11.28
N ILE A 67 -19.84 -2.09 -10.59
CA ILE A 67 -19.35 -3.01 -9.54
C ILE A 67 -18.31 -3.96 -10.14
N ALA A 68 -18.63 -4.62 -11.27
CA ALA A 68 -17.70 -5.53 -11.94
C ALA A 68 -16.37 -4.86 -12.35
N GLN A 69 -16.42 -3.58 -12.76
CA GLN A 69 -15.21 -2.83 -13.10
C GLN A 69 -14.38 -2.48 -11.87
N GLN A 70 -15.04 -2.07 -10.78
CA GLN A 70 -14.39 -1.75 -9.52
C GLN A 70 -13.73 -3.00 -8.92
N GLU A 71 -14.40 -4.14 -8.93
CA GLU A 71 -13.84 -5.42 -8.46
C GLU A 71 -12.62 -5.83 -9.29
N ALA A 72 -12.66 -5.66 -10.62
CA ALA A 72 -11.52 -5.96 -11.48
C ALA A 72 -10.31 -5.05 -11.20
N GLU A 73 -10.54 -3.79 -10.85
CA GLU A 73 -9.48 -2.85 -10.47
C GLU A 73 -8.89 -3.18 -9.09
N GLN A 74 -9.74 -3.49 -8.12
CA GLN A 74 -9.32 -3.94 -6.79
C GLN A 74 -8.50 -5.23 -6.86
N ALA A 75 -8.90 -6.20 -7.67
CA ALA A 75 -8.16 -7.45 -7.85
C ALA A 75 -6.75 -7.20 -8.41
N LYS A 76 -6.61 -6.30 -9.39
CA LYS A 76 -5.30 -5.91 -9.94
C LYS A 76 -4.41 -5.24 -8.89
N TYR A 77 -4.99 -4.37 -8.07
CA TYR A 77 -4.27 -3.70 -6.99
C TYR A 77 -3.78 -4.68 -5.93
N LEU A 78 -4.61 -5.66 -5.55
CA LEU A 78 -4.22 -6.67 -4.56
C LEU A 78 -3.01 -7.49 -5.04
N VAL A 79 -2.99 -7.88 -6.32
CA VAL A 79 -1.87 -8.61 -6.92
C VAL A 79 -0.60 -7.75 -6.92
N SER A 80 -0.67 -6.49 -7.34
CA SER A 80 0.51 -5.62 -7.40
C SER A 80 1.09 -5.33 -6.00
N MET A 81 0.22 -5.14 -5.00
CA MET A 81 0.62 -4.97 -3.61
C MET A 81 1.35 -6.20 -3.09
N ALA A 82 0.82 -7.41 -3.35
CA ALA A 82 1.47 -8.65 -2.95
C ALA A 82 2.84 -8.84 -3.61
N GLU A 83 2.98 -8.45 -4.88
CA GLU A 83 4.28 -8.46 -5.57
C GLU A 83 5.28 -7.48 -4.96
N GLN A 84 4.83 -6.27 -4.60
CA GLN A 84 5.66 -5.26 -3.94
C GLN A 84 6.11 -5.71 -2.55
N ASP A 85 5.21 -6.30 -1.77
CA ASP A 85 5.54 -6.84 -0.45
C ASP A 85 6.56 -7.97 -0.53
N LYS A 86 6.42 -8.87 -1.51
CA LYS A 86 7.41 -9.93 -1.76
C LYS A 86 8.78 -9.34 -2.09
N LYS A 87 8.84 -8.36 -3.00
CA LYS A 87 10.10 -7.69 -3.37
C LYS A 87 10.72 -6.97 -2.17
N SER A 88 9.93 -6.26 -1.39
CA SER A 88 10.37 -5.56 -0.19
C SER A 88 11.01 -6.52 0.82
N LYS A 89 10.36 -7.67 1.08
CA LYS A 89 10.89 -8.71 1.98
C LYS A 89 12.20 -9.31 1.48
N ILE A 90 12.32 -9.57 0.18
CA ILE A 90 13.56 -10.07 -0.43
C ILE A 90 14.68 -9.05 -0.27
N ILE A 91 14.44 -7.78 -0.62
CA ILE A 91 15.43 -6.71 -0.52
C ILE A 91 15.86 -6.47 0.93
N ALA A 92 14.92 -6.51 1.87
CA ALA A 92 15.22 -6.38 3.29
C ALA A 92 16.12 -7.53 3.79
N ALA A 93 15.77 -8.78 3.44
CA ALA A 93 16.57 -9.95 3.81
C ALA A 93 17.97 -9.93 3.17
N GLU A 94 18.08 -9.55 1.90
CA GLU A 94 19.37 -9.38 1.22
C GLU A 94 20.21 -8.25 1.82
N GLY A 95 19.56 -7.14 2.19
CA GLY A 95 20.18 -6.00 2.85
C GLY A 95 20.75 -6.39 4.21
N GLU A 96 19.97 -7.12 5.01
CA GLU A 96 20.41 -7.62 6.32
C GLU A 96 21.54 -8.64 6.16
N ALA A 97 21.44 -9.59 5.22
CA ALA A 97 22.48 -10.57 4.96
C ALA A 97 23.81 -9.91 4.55
N LYS A 98 23.78 -8.94 3.63
CA LYS A 98 24.97 -8.19 3.22
C LYS A 98 25.54 -7.35 4.36
N ALA A 99 24.69 -6.69 5.14
CA ALA A 99 25.13 -5.93 6.31
C ALA A 99 25.82 -6.84 7.33
N ALA A 100 25.23 -7.99 7.65
CA ALA A 100 25.80 -8.98 8.57
C ALA A 100 27.13 -9.53 8.07
N GLN A 101 27.27 -9.80 6.77
CA GLN A 101 28.53 -10.23 6.16
C GLN A 101 29.63 -9.18 6.31
N LEU A 102 29.34 -7.91 5.97
CA LEU A 102 30.30 -6.81 6.09
C LEU A 102 30.73 -6.57 7.54
N ILE A 103 29.78 -6.61 8.47
CA ILE A 103 30.08 -6.50 9.90
C ILE A 103 30.91 -7.70 10.37
N GLY A 104 30.57 -8.92 9.91
CA GLY A 104 31.32 -10.14 10.20
C GLY A 104 32.77 -10.07 9.71
N GLU A 105 33.00 -9.56 8.50
CA GLU A 105 34.35 -9.35 7.96
C GLU A 105 35.12 -8.29 8.75
N ALA A 106 34.47 -7.18 9.12
CA ALA A 106 35.07 -6.15 9.97
C ALA A 106 35.44 -6.69 11.36
N MET A 107 34.57 -7.53 11.95
CA MET A 107 34.82 -8.23 13.22
C MET A 107 36.01 -9.19 13.13
N ARG A 108 36.14 -9.96 12.04
CA ARG A 108 37.27 -10.88 11.84
C ARG A 108 38.60 -10.14 11.72
N ARG A 109 38.61 -8.92 11.15
CA ARG A 109 39.83 -8.11 11.02
C ARG A 109 40.33 -7.59 12.37
N ASN A 110 39.44 -7.34 13.34
CA ASN A 110 39.83 -6.85 14.66
C ASN A 110 39.07 -7.57 15.79
N PRO A 111 39.70 -8.51 16.52
CA PRO A 111 39.05 -9.25 17.60
C PRO A 111 38.62 -8.36 18.78
N VAL A 112 39.25 -7.20 18.97
CA VAL A 112 38.89 -6.22 20.02
C VAL A 112 37.48 -5.64 19.79
N PHE A 113 37.02 -5.59 18.55
CA PHE A 113 35.69 -5.04 18.24
C PHE A 113 34.55 -5.94 18.72
N ALA A 114 34.73 -7.27 18.69
CA ALA A 114 33.74 -8.22 19.21
C ALA A 114 33.56 -8.07 20.72
N GLU A 115 34.66 -7.83 21.44
CA GLU A 115 34.66 -7.61 22.87
C GLU A 115 34.01 -6.26 23.25
N LEU A 116 34.32 -5.18 22.52
CA LEU A 116 33.66 -3.89 22.71
C LEU A 116 32.13 -3.99 22.52
N ARG A 117 31.69 -4.70 21.47
CA ARG A 117 30.26 -4.94 21.22
C ARG A 117 29.59 -5.75 22.33
N ARG A 118 30.31 -6.69 22.95
CA ARG A 118 29.83 -7.44 24.11
C ARG A 118 29.67 -6.53 25.34
N ILE A 119 30.62 -5.62 25.59
CA ILE A 119 30.53 -4.62 26.66
C ILE A 119 29.32 -3.69 26.43
N ASP A 120 29.13 -3.22 25.20
CA ASP A 120 28.00 -2.35 24.84
C ASP A 120 26.65 -3.06 25.02
N ALA A 121 26.54 -4.32 24.59
CA ALA A 121 25.34 -5.13 24.78
C ALA A 121 25.03 -5.36 26.26
N ALA A 122 26.05 -5.73 27.06
CA ALA A 122 25.92 -5.89 28.51
C ALA A 122 25.48 -4.58 29.19
N ARG A 123 26.04 -3.43 28.76
CA ARG A 123 25.64 -2.10 29.22
C ARG A 123 24.19 -1.77 28.88
N GLN A 124 23.74 -2.11 27.66
CA GLN A 124 22.36 -1.87 27.23
C GLN A 124 21.37 -2.72 28.03
N VAL A 125 21.66 -4.01 28.23
CA VAL A 125 20.86 -4.90 29.06
C VAL A 125 20.79 -4.39 30.51
N ALA A 126 21.92 -3.98 31.08
CA ALA A 126 21.97 -3.40 32.42
C ALA A 126 21.12 -2.11 32.52
N HIS A 127 21.16 -1.25 31.50
CA HIS A 127 20.34 -0.03 31.46
C HIS A 127 18.84 -0.34 31.36
N VAL A 128 18.43 -1.26 30.48
CA VAL A 128 17.03 -1.70 30.35
C VAL A 128 16.53 -2.31 31.67
N LEU A 129 17.36 -3.12 32.33
CA LEU A 129 17.03 -3.74 33.61
C LEU A 129 16.91 -2.70 34.74
N SER A 130 17.82 -1.73 34.80
CA SER A 130 17.79 -0.65 35.80
C SER A 130 16.55 0.25 35.66
N ASN A 131 16.06 0.47 34.44
CA ASN A 131 14.85 1.26 34.19
C ASN A 131 13.55 0.44 34.28
N SER A 132 13.64 -0.89 34.27
CA SER A 132 12.48 -1.75 34.36
C SER A 132 11.89 -1.73 35.78
N HIS A 133 10.57 -1.63 35.90
CA HIS A 133 9.86 -1.56 37.19
C HIS A 133 9.71 -2.94 37.86
N ASN A 134 10.10 -4.02 37.17
CA ASN A 134 9.99 -5.38 37.67
C ASN A 134 11.35 -5.87 38.18
N ARG A 135 11.48 -6.08 39.50
CA ARG A 135 12.71 -6.59 40.11
C ARG A 135 12.75 -8.11 39.99
N ILE A 136 13.21 -8.60 38.84
CA ILE A 136 13.50 -10.02 38.61
C ILE A 136 14.95 -10.29 39.00
N PHE A 137 15.17 -11.21 39.94
CA PHE A 137 16.51 -11.72 40.27
C PHE A 137 16.94 -12.71 39.19
N LEU A 138 17.86 -12.31 38.33
CA LEU A 138 18.43 -13.15 37.29
C LEU A 138 19.88 -13.48 37.66
N ASN A 139 20.29 -14.73 37.41
CA ASN A 139 21.68 -15.13 37.58
C ASN A 139 22.55 -14.38 36.57
N SER A 140 23.68 -13.84 37.05
CA SER A 140 24.63 -13.05 36.24
C SER A 140 25.16 -13.79 35.01
N ASP A 141 25.20 -15.13 35.08
CA ASP A 141 25.64 -16.00 33.97
C ASP A 141 24.61 -16.04 32.82
N ALA A 142 23.31 -15.93 33.12
CA ALA A 142 22.25 -15.92 32.10
C ALA A 142 22.21 -14.61 31.30
N LEU A 143 22.79 -13.53 31.84
CA LEU A 143 22.82 -12.22 31.22
C LEU A 143 24.17 -11.90 30.54
N LEU A 144 25.13 -12.84 30.56
CA LEU A 144 26.48 -12.64 30.02
C LEU A 144 27.20 -11.41 30.58
N ILE A 145 26.76 -10.91 31.76
CA ILE A 145 27.32 -9.72 32.43
C ILE A 145 28.64 -10.07 33.14
N ASN A 146 28.93 -11.36 33.34
CA ASN A 146 30.23 -11.80 33.84
C ASN A 146 31.30 -11.66 32.75
N MET A 147 31.77 -10.43 32.56
CA MET A 147 32.83 -10.09 31.63
C MET A 147 34.20 -10.55 32.16
N MET A 148 34.33 -10.74 33.48
CA MET A 148 35.61 -10.96 34.18
C MET A 148 36.19 -12.39 33.99
N SER A 149 35.35 -13.41 33.80
CA SER A 149 35.80 -14.81 33.69
C SER A 149 36.42 -15.17 32.33
N ASP A 150 36.14 -14.39 31.29
CA ASP A 150 36.56 -14.70 29.92
C ASP A 150 37.93 -14.08 29.57
N PHE A 151 38.39 -13.07 30.32
CA PHE A 151 39.72 -12.47 30.17
C PHE A 151 40.87 -13.45 30.52
N VAL A 152 40.59 -14.55 31.21
CA VAL A 152 41.61 -15.49 31.72
C VAL A 152 41.93 -16.61 30.71
N LYS A 153 41.20 -16.74 29.60
CA LYS A 153 41.42 -17.84 28.64
C LYS A 153 41.88 -17.35 27.25
N THR A 154 43.17 -17.04 27.17
CA THR A 154 44.00 -17.19 25.96
C THR A 154 45.32 -17.87 26.35
N PRO A 155 45.99 -18.61 25.45
CA PRO A 155 45.97 -20.06 25.40
C PRO A 155 47.22 -20.71 26.01
N GLN A 156 47.09 -21.45 27.12
CA GLN A 156 48.04 -22.51 27.49
C GLN A 156 47.31 -23.64 28.20
N GLN A 157 46.93 -24.68 27.45
CA GLN A 157 46.84 -26.08 27.89
C GLN A 157 46.26 -26.93 26.75
N LYS A 158 47.11 -27.20 25.76
CA LYS A 158 46.99 -28.34 24.86
C LYS A 158 48.36 -28.98 24.65
N GLN A 159 49.06 -29.31 25.74
CA GLN A 159 50.16 -30.28 25.76
C GLN A 159 50.22 -30.91 27.17
N ALA A 160 50.19 -32.25 27.20
CA ALA A 160 50.16 -33.16 28.36
C ALA A 160 48.88 -33.06 29.22
N GLN A 161 48.05 -34.08 29.42
CA GLN A 161 48.14 -35.54 29.25
C GLN A 161 46.90 -36.07 28.53
#